data_AF-A0A290Z0U9-F1
#
_entry.id   AF-A0A290Z0U9-F1
#
_cell.length_a   1.000
_cell.length_b   1.000
_cell.length_c   1.000
_cell.angle_alpha   90.00
_cell.angle_beta   90.00
_cell.angle_gamma   90.00
#
_symmetry.space_group_name_H-M   'P 1'
#
loop_
_entity.id
_entity.type
_entity.pdbx_description
1 polymer ?
#
loop_
_entity_poly.entity_id
_entity_poly.type
_entity_poly.pdbx_seq_one_letter_code
_entity_poly.pdbx_strand_id
1 'polypeptide(L)' 'MSEDVATPAQVLSTNIYDSAAEAIEAIAAADVLGLGVRVSNRLVLEEEGEEDTLVEEWVVDLLATVPTADEAPDEA' A
#
# COMPACT_ATOMS: atom_id res chain seq x y z
N MET A 1 -21.88 -27.10 -3.23
CA MET A 1 -21.25 -26.06 -2.41
C MET A 1 -20.55 -25.15 -3.39
N SER A 2 -21.03 -23.91 -3.57
CA SER A 2 -20.30 -22.96 -4.40
C SER A 2 -19.09 -22.52 -3.60
N GLU A 3 -17.90 -22.87 -4.07
CA GLU A 3 -16.67 -22.22 -3.63
C GLU A 3 -16.84 -20.73 -3.94
N ASP A 4 -17.05 -19.93 -2.90
CA ASP A 4 -16.98 -18.48 -2.96
C ASP A 4 -15.50 -18.16 -3.24
N VAL A 5 -15.15 -18.05 -4.51
CA VAL A 5 -13.80 -17.68 -4.92
C VAL A 5 -13.63 -16.22 -4.52
N ALA A 6 -13.02 -15.98 -3.36
CA ALA A 6 -12.57 -14.67 -2.94
C ALA A 6 -11.80 -14.04 -4.11
N THR A 7 -12.39 -13.01 -4.70
CA THR A 7 -11.82 -12.37 -5.88
C THR A 7 -10.83 -11.32 -5.37
N PRO A 8 -9.53 -11.39 -5.72
CA PRO A 8 -8.52 -10.49 -5.20
C PRO A 8 -8.94 -9.03 -5.38
N ALA A 9 -8.89 -8.25 -4.29
CA ALA A 9 -9.24 -6.83 -4.32
C ALA A 9 -8.47 -6.11 -5.44
N GLN A 10 -9.20 -5.49 -6.37
CA GLN A 10 -8.61 -4.85 -7.54
C GLN A 10 -7.83 -3.59 -7.14
N VAL A 11 -6.56 -3.50 -7.53
CA VAL A 11 -5.77 -2.27 -7.41
C VAL A 11 -6.30 -1.20 -8.38
N LEU A 12 -6.65 -0.04 -7.83
CA LEU A 12 -7.08 1.15 -8.56
C LEU A 12 -5.90 2.08 -8.88
N SER A 13 -4.98 2.23 -7.94
CA SER A 13 -3.84 3.14 -8.04
C SER A 13 -2.76 2.77 -7.02
N THR A 14 -1.50 3.03 -7.38
CA THR A 14 -0.35 2.89 -6.49
C THR A 14 0.28 4.27 -6.32
N ASN A 15 0.36 4.73 -5.07
CA ASN A 15 0.97 6.01 -4.71
C ASN A 15 2.25 5.76 -3.91
N ILE A 16 3.26 6.59 -4.14
CA ILE A 16 4.54 6.54 -3.42
C ILE A 16 4.67 7.85 -2.64
N TYR A 17 5.00 7.73 -1.36
CA TYR A 17 5.20 8.86 -0.45
C TYR A 17 6.57 8.77 0.20
N ASP A 18 7.23 9.91 0.32
CA ASP A 18 8.56 10.02 0.94
C ASP A 18 8.49 10.12 2.47
N SER A 19 7.28 10.10 3.03
CA SER A 19 7.06 10.14 4.47
C SER A 19 5.88 9.31 4.93
N ALA A 20 6.02 8.74 6.13
CA ALA A 20 4.93 8.02 6.78
C ALA A 20 3.71 8.92 7.04
N ALA A 21 3.93 10.22 7.31
CA ALA A 21 2.84 11.16 7.59
C ALA A 21 1.92 11.34 6.37
N GLU A 22 2.48 11.55 5.19
CA GLU A 22 1.71 11.68 3.95
C GLU A 22 1.00 10.36 3.59
N ALA A 23 1.66 9.22 3.78
CA ALA A 23 1.03 7.92 3.59
C ALA A 23 -0.18 7.72 4.52
N ILE A 24 -0.09 8.13 5.78
CA ILE A 24 -1.19 8.08 6.76
C ILE A 24 -2.36 8.96 6.32
N GLU A 25 -2.09 10.17 5.82
CA GLU A 25 -3.14 11.06 5.31
C GLU A 25 -3.86 10.43 4.10
N ALA A 26 -3.12 9.80 3.18
CA ALA A 26 -3.69 9.09 2.04
C ALA A 26 -4.57 7.90 2.48
N ILE A 27 -4.13 7.14 3.49
CA ILE A 27 -4.90 6.03 4.07
C ILE A 27 -6.20 6.56 4.69
N ALA A 28 -6.14 7.65 5.47
CA ALA A 28 -7.31 8.25 6.08
C ALA A 28 -8.31 8.75 5.02
N ALA A 29 -7.83 9.32 3.91
CA ALA A 29 -8.68 9.71 2.79
C ALA A 29 -9.33 8.49 2.11
N ALA A 30 -8.59 7.39 1.94
CA ALA A 30 -9.12 6.16 1.36
C ALA A 30 -10.23 5.54 2.24
N ASP A 31 -10.08 5.57 3.56
CA ASP A 31 -11.10 5.12 4.52
C ASP A 31 -12.40 5.92 4.39
N VAL A 32 -12.31 7.26 4.28
CA VAL A 32 -13.48 8.14 4.04
C VAL A 32 -14.21 7.79 2.74
N LEU A 33 -13.48 7.30 1.73
CA LEU A 33 -14.03 6.89 0.44
C LEU A 33 -14.51 5.43 0.42
N GLY A 34 -14.32 4.67 1.50
CA GLY A 34 -14.67 3.26 1.60
C GLY A 34 -13.81 2.36 0.71
N LEU A 35 -12.60 2.79 0.37
CA LEU A 35 -11.64 2.02 -0.42
C LEU A 35 -10.84 1.08 0.48
N GLY A 36 -10.38 -0.04 -0.09
CA GLY A 36 -9.36 -0.84 0.57
C GLY A 36 -7.98 -0.21 0.38
N VAL A 37 -7.05 -0.55 1.28
CA VAL A 37 -5.67 -0.10 1.17
C VAL A 37 -4.72 -1.25 1.48
N ARG A 38 -3.64 -1.35 0.73
CA ARG A 38 -2.46 -2.14 1.08
C ARG A 38 -1.26 -1.20 1.16
N VAL A 39 -0.50 -1.31 2.25
CA VAL A 39 0.65 -0.45 2.52
C VAL A 39 1.89 -1.32 2.62
N SER A 40 2.96 -0.92 1.96
CA SER A 40 4.29 -1.48 2.17
C SER A 40 5.33 -0.36 2.27
N ASN A 41 6.44 -0.63 2.93
CA ASN A 41 7.57 0.28 3.02
C ASN A 41 8.78 -0.35 2.36
N ARG A 42 9.61 0.46 1.71
CA ARG A 42 10.89 0.03 1.14
C ARG A 42 11.95 1.11 1.35
N LEU A 43 13.21 0.69 1.40
CA LEU A 43 14.34 1.61 1.40
C LEU A 43 14.87 1.75 -0.03
N VAL A 44 15.06 2.97 -0.49
CA VAL A 44 15.66 3.29 -1.79
C VAL A 44 16.86 4.20 -1.64
N LEU A 45 17.79 4.14 -2.60
CA LEU A 45 18.94 5.04 -2.63
C LEU A 45 18.47 6.45 -3.00
N GLU A 46 18.96 7.45 -2.27
CA GLU A 46 18.71 8.85 -2.57
C GLU A 46 19.44 9.27 -3.86
N GLU A 47 18.70 9.68 -4.89
CA GLU A 47 19.29 10.01 -6.21
C GLU A 47 20.09 11.33 -6.22
N GLU A 48 19.79 12.26 -5.30
CA GLU A 48 20.39 13.60 -5.24
C GLU A 48 21.27 13.85 -3.99
N GLY A 49 21.56 12.79 -3.23
CA GLY A 49 22.24 12.84 -1.92
C GLY A 49 23.69 12.38 -1.89
N GLU A 50 24.24 12.24 -0.67
CA GLU A 50 25.55 11.59 -0.45
C GLU A 50 25.46 10.14 -0.94
N GLU A 51 26.40 9.72 -1.80
CA GLU A 51 26.51 8.32 -2.28
C GLU A 51 26.37 7.37 -1.08
N ASP A 52 25.42 6.44 -1.14
CA ASP A 52 25.03 5.44 -0.13
C ASP A 52 23.99 5.85 0.94
N THR A 53 23.29 6.98 0.79
CA THR A 53 22.14 7.31 1.67
C THR A 53 20.89 6.53 1.24
N LEU A 54 20.25 5.84 2.20
CA LEU A 54 18.95 5.18 2.01
C LEU A 54 17.83 6.03 2.62
N VAL A 55 16.77 6.24 1.84
CA VAL A 55 15.55 6.92 2.28
C VAL A 55 14.35 5.97 2.26
N GLU A 56 13.40 6.23 3.16
CA GLU A 56 12.18 5.45 3.27
C GLU A 56 11.15 5.90 2.22
N GLU A 57 10.62 4.94 1.46
CA GLU A 57 9.48 5.12 0.59
C GLU A 57 8.30 4.29 1.08
N TRP A 58 7.14 4.93 1.16
CA TRP A 58 5.87 4.31 1.51
C TRP A 58 5.03 4.10 0.26
N VAL A 59 4.77 2.83 -0.07
CA VAL A 59 3.95 2.42 -1.21
C VAL A 59 2.55 2.12 -0.71
N VAL A 60 1.57 2.86 -1.22
CA VAL A 60 0.16 2.75 -0.85
C VAL A 60 -0.65 2.35 -2.09
N ASP A 61 -1.10 1.11 -2.13
CA ASP A 61 -2.04 0.61 -3.13
C ASP A 61 -3.48 0.89 -2.66
N LEU A 62 -4.21 1.68 -3.44
CA LEU A 62 -5.65 1.86 -3.28
C LEU A 62 -6.38 0.72 -3.97
N LEU A 63 -7.29 0.07 -3.25
CA LEU A 63 -8.03 -1.09 -3.69
C LEU A 63 -9.51 -0.75 -3.81
N ALA A 64 -10.18 -1.32 -4.81
CA ALA A 64 -11.61 -1.09 -5.04
C ALA A 64 -12.49 -1.54 -3.87
N THR A 65 -12.01 -2.52 -3.08
CA THR A 65 -12.65 -3.06 -1.90
C THR A 65 -11.62 -3.34 -0.82
N VAL A 66 -12.05 -3.36 0.43
CA VAL A 66 -11.20 -3.76 1.56
C VAL A 66 -10.69 -5.19 1.32
N PRO A 67 -9.36 -5.42 1.36
CA PRO A 67 -8.79 -6.74 1.15
C PRO A 67 -9.22 -7.69 2.26
N THR A 68 -9.45 -8.94 1.91
CA THR A 68 -9.80 -9.98 2.88
C THR A 68 -8.54 -10.60 3.48
N ALA A 69 -8.66 -11.24 4.65
CA ALA A 69 -7.50 -11.81 5.37
C ALA A 69 -6.74 -12.88 4.56
N ASP A 70 -7.41 -13.56 3.62
CA ASP A 70 -6.81 -14.56 2.71
C ASP A 70 -5.96 -13.92 1.59
N GLU A 71 -6.03 -12.59 1.42
CA GLU A 71 -5.32 -11.81 0.40
C GLU A 71 -4.13 -11.02 0.96
N ALA A 72 -3.92 -11.09 2.27
CA ALA A 72 -2.71 -10.59 2.90
C ALA A 72 -1.55 -11.54 2.55
N PRO A 73 -0.38 -11.02 2.12
CA PRO A 73 0.77 -11.89 1.90
C PRO A 73 1.09 -12.62 3.22
N ASP A 74 1.17 -13.95 3.19
CA ASP A 74 1.65 -14.75 4.32
C ASP A 74 3.01 -14.18 4.77
N GLU A 75 3.13 -13.80 6.04
CA GLU A 75 4.42 -13.44 6.62
C GLU A 75 5.33 -14.69 6.56
N ALA A 76 6.35 -14.65 5.69
CA ALA A 76 7.34 -15.71 5.50
C ALA A 76 8.67 -15.39 6.21
#